data_AF-A0A3D2JF78-F1
#
_entry.id   AF-A0A3D2JF78-F1
#
_cell.length_a   1.000
_cell.length_b   1.000
_cell.length_c   1.000
_cell.angle_alpha   90.00
_cell.angle_beta   90.00
_cell.angle_gamma   90.00
#
_symmetry.space_group_name_H-M   'P 1'
#
loop_
_entity.id
_entity.type
_entity.pdbx_description
1 polymer ?
#
loop_
_entity_poly.entity_id
_entity_poly.type
_entity_poly.pdbx_seq_one_letter_code
_entity_poly.pdbx_strand_id
1 'polypeptide(L)' 'GAMMRDIFKLNEQQRNFRFACPDETNSNRLGDMFQVQNRTFEEKILPSDDHLAPDGRIMEVLSEHL' A
#
# COMPACT_ATOMS: atom_id res chain seq x y z
N GLY A 1 -5.01 -8.30 7.88
CA GLY A 1 -3.69 -8.01 7.28
C GLY A 1 -2.52 -7.88 8.26
N ALA A 2 -2.66 -8.22 9.55
CA ALA A 2 -1.65 -7.95 10.59
C ALA A 2 -0.23 -8.44 10.28
N MET A 3 -0.06 -9.66 9.76
CA MET A 3 1.26 -10.18 9.37
C MET A 3 1.92 -9.31 8.28
N MET A 4 1.15 -8.91 7.26
CA MET A 4 1.67 -8.07 6.17
C MET A 4 2.09 -6.69 6.68
N ARG A 5 1.30 -6.09 7.58
CA ARG A 5 1.69 -4.85 8.29
C ARG A 5 3.01 -5.04 9.04
N ASP A 6 3.18 -6.16 9.72
CA ASP A 6 4.40 -6.39 10.52
C ASP A 6 5.62 -6.66 9.63
N ILE A 7 5.45 -7.25 8.44
CA ILE A 7 6.50 -7.29 7.41
C ILE A 7 6.92 -5.87 7.01
N PHE A 8 5.97 -4.96 6.75
CA PHE A 8 6.31 -3.57 6.42
C PHE A 8 7.11 -2.87 7.51
N LYS A 9 6.76 -3.10 8.79
CA LYS A 9 7.49 -2.57 9.96
C LYS A 9 8.91 -3.12 10.03
N LEU A 10 9.07 -4.44 9.95
CA LEU A 10 10.39 -5.09 10.00
C LEU A 10 11.27 -4.72 8.79
N ASN A 11 10.65 -4.25 7.71
CA ASN A 11 11.32 -3.85 6.48
C ASN A 11 11.51 -2.33 6.33
N GLU A 12 11.27 -1.54 7.38
CA GLU A 12 11.30 -0.08 7.29
C GLU A 12 12.68 0.46 6.87
N GLN A 13 13.76 -0.14 7.39
CA GLN A 13 15.13 0.30 7.08
C GLN A 13 15.57 -0.11 5.67
N GLN A 14 15.26 -1.33 5.23
CA GLN A 14 15.74 -1.88 3.97
C GLN A 14 14.88 -1.45 2.78
N ARG A 15 13.59 -1.17 3.01
CA ARG A 15 12.60 -0.78 2.00
C ARG A 15 12.57 -1.69 0.75
N ASN A 16 12.88 -2.97 0.90
CA ASN A 16 12.97 -3.94 -0.20
C ASN A 16 11.75 -4.86 -0.34
N PHE A 17 10.70 -4.63 0.46
CA PHE A 17 9.39 -5.26 0.31
C PHE A 17 8.37 -4.27 -0.27
N ARG A 18 7.59 -4.73 -1.26
CA ARG A 18 6.46 -4.05 -1.87
C ARG A 18 5.27 -5.01 -1.99
N PHE A 19 4.06 -4.47 -1.98
CA PHE A 19 2.83 -5.22 -2.18
C PHE A 19 2.08 -4.65 -3.39
N ALA A 20 1.52 -5.52 -4.23
CA ALA A 20 0.70 -5.13 -5.38
C ALA A 20 -0.65 -5.87 -5.33
N CYS A 21 -1.73 -5.18 -5.66
CA CYS A 21 -3.08 -5.74 -5.65
C CYS A 21 -3.98 -4.99 -6.65
N PRO A 22 -4.89 -5.68 -7.37
CA PRO A 22 -5.72 -5.03 -8.39
C PRO A 22 -6.89 -4.23 -7.80
N ASP A 23 -6.61 -3.23 -6.97
CA ASP A 23 -7.61 -2.41 -6.23
C ASP A 23 -8.50 -3.20 -5.24
N GLU A 24 -7.96 -4.30 -4.71
CA GLU A 24 -8.70 -5.21 -3.83
C GLU A 24 -8.10 -5.36 -2.43
N THR A 25 -7.15 -4.51 -2.01
CA THR A 25 -6.43 -4.71 -0.72
C THR A 25 -7.39 -4.75 0.46
N ASN A 26 -8.36 -3.83 0.50
CA ASN A 26 -9.37 -3.78 1.56
C ASN A 26 -10.40 -4.90 1.43
N SER A 27 -10.87 -5.18 0.21
CA SER A 27 -11.79 -6.30 -0.08
C SER A 27 -11.23 -7.65 0.37
N ASN A 28 -9.91 -7.83 0.23
CA ASN A 28 -9.17 -9.01 0.67
C ASN A 28 -8.80 -9.01 2.16
N ARG A 29 -9.33 -8.06 2.96
CA ARG A 29 -9.08 -7.94 4.41
C ARG A 29 -7.60 -7.73 4.78
N LEU A 30 -6.82 -7.15 3.86
CA LEU A 30 -5.40 -6.83 4.05
C LEU A 30 -5.16 -5.37 4.50
N GLY A 31 -6.22 -4.60 4.75
CA GLY A 31 -6.16 -3.18 5.11
C GLY A 31 -5.34 -2.79 6.34
N ASP A 32 -4.97 -3.74 7.24
CA ASP A 32 -4.05 -3.44 8.36
C ASP A 32 -2.71 -2.87 7.91
N MET A 33 -2.30 -3.13 6.66
CA MET A 33 -1.08 -2.56 6.07
C MET A 33 -1.13 -1.03 6.01
N PHE A 34 -2.31 -0.45 5.81
CA PHE A 34 -2.50 1.00 5.72
C PHE A 34 -2.20 1.73 7.04
N GLN A 35 -2.15 1.01 8.16
CA GLN A 35 -1.71 1.56 9.46
C GLN A 35 -0.25 2.01 9.47
N VAL A 36 0.58 1.50 8.55
CA VAL A 36 2.04 1.75 8.53
C VAL A 36 2.58 2.08 7.15
N GLN A 37 1.74 2.07 6.13
CA GLN A 37 2.20 2.26 4.76
C GLN A 37 1.12 2.77 3.83
N ASN A 38 1.52 3.53 2.80
CA ASN A 38 0.60 4.16 1.85
C ASN A 38 0.63 3.48 0.49
N ARG A 39 -0.41 3.74 -0.30
CA ARG A 39 -0.44 3.49 -1.73
C ARG A 39 0.53 4.43 -2.44
N THR A 40 1.32 3.89 -3.36
CA THR A 40 2.11 4.68 -4.30
C THR A 40 1.16 5.43 -5.22
N PHE A 41 1.28 6.76 -5.26
CA PHE A 41 0.47 7.60 -6.15
C PHE A 41 1.28 8.81 -6.60
N GLU A 42 1.40 8.99 -7.93
CA GLU A 42 2.25 10.03 -8.53
C GLU A 42 1.45 11.24 -9.04
N GLU A 43 0.12 11.20 -9.01
CA GLU A 43 -0.70 12.36 -9.36
C GLU A 43 -0.99 13.27 -8.16
N LYS A 44 -1.81 14.30 -8.38
CA LYS A 44 -2.20 15.25 -7.35
C LYS A 44 -3.02 14.57 -6.25
N ILE A 45 -2.49 14.57 -5.03
CA ILE A 45 -3.21 14.14 -3.83
C ILE A 45 -4.07 15.29 -3.30
N LEU A 46 -5.35 15.01 -3.08
CA LEU A 46 -6.35 15.91 -2.51
C LEU A 46 -6.50 15.66 -0.99
N PRO A 47 -6.97 16.65 -0.21
CA PRO A 47 -7.19 16.47 1.23
C PRO A 47 -8.19 15.37 1.61
N SER A 48 -9.04 14.96 0.67
CA SER A 48 -10.02 13.88 0.84
C SER A 48 -9.45 12.49 0.56
N ASP A 49 -8.26 12.40 -0.03
CA ASP A 49 -7.69 11.13 -0.46
C ASP A 49 -7.12 10.35 0.72
N ASP A 50 -7.24 9.02 0.65
CA ASP A 50 -6.98 8.14 1.76
C ASP A 50 -5.73 7.27 1.53
N HIS A 51 -4.75 7.39 2.41
CA HIS A 51 -3.50 6.61 2.41
C HIS A 51 -2.74 6.66 1.07
N LEU A 52 -2.63 7.84 0.43
CA LEU A 52 -1.83 8.05 -0.78
C LEU A 52 -0.51 8.76 -0.44
N ALA A 53 0.59 8.32 -1.05
CA ALA A 53 1.87 9.01 -0.98
C ALA A 53 2.73 8.75 -2.23
N PRO A 54 3.53 9.71 -2.70
CA PRO A 54 4.47 9.49 -3.80
C PRO A 54 5.50 8.38 -3.52
N ASP A 55 5.85 8.14 -2.26
CA ASP A 55 6.83 7.13 -1.85
C ASP A 55 6.21 5.89 -1.17
N GLY A 56 4.89 5.73 -1.33
CA GLY A 56 4.15 4.56 -0.87
C GLY A 56 4.73 3.26 -1.43
N ARG A 57 4.52 2.15 -0.72
CA ARG A 57 5.03 0.82 -1.09
C ARG A 57 3.93 -0.22 -1.36
N ILE A 58 2.69 0.23 -1.38
CA ILE A 58 1.51 -0.54 -1.79
C ILE A 58 1.13 -0.04 -3.19
N MET A 59 1.09 -0.91 -4.18
CA MET A 59 0.71 -0.56 -5.54
C MET A 59 -0.70 -1.10 -5.81
N GLU A 60 -1.63 -0.19 -6.11
CA GLU A 60 -2.99 -0.55 -6.54
C GLU A 60 -3.29 0.07 -7.89
N VAL A 61 -3.64 -0.77 -8.85
CA VAL A 61 -4.14 -0.41 -10.18
C VAL A 61 -5.20 -1.44 -10.54
N LEU A 62 -6.32 -1.04 -11.15
CA LEU A 62 -7.36 -1.97 -11.60
C LEU A 62 -6.91 -2.78 -12.83
N SER A 63 -5.88 -3.60 -12.65
CA SER A 63 -5.31 -4.49 -13.65
C SER A 63 -4.54 -5.60 -12.98
N GLU A 64 -4.88 -6.83 -13.31
CA GLU A 64 -4.18 -8.04 -12.85
C GLU A 64 -2.88 -8.30 -13.63
N HIS A 65 -2.71 -7.65 -14.79
CA HIS A 65 -1.55 -7.84 -15.67
C HIS A 65 -0.35 -6.95 -15.33
N LEU A 66 -0.52 -6.05 -14.36
CA LEU A 66 0.49 -5.07 -14.00
C LEU A 66 1.75 -5.71 -13.40
#